data_AF-A0A8D8C1F1-F1
#
_entry.id   AF-A0A8D8C1F1-F1
#
_cell.length_a   1.000
_cell.length_b   1.000
_cell.length_c   1.000
_cell.angle_alpha   90.00
_cell.angle_beta   90.00
_cell.angle_gamma   90.00
#
_symmetry.space_group_name_H-M   'P 1'
#
loop_
_entity.id
_entity.type
_entity.pdbx_description
1 polymer ?
#
loop_
_entity_poly.entity_id
_entity_poly.type
_entity_poly.pdbx_seq_one_letter_code
_entity_poly.pdbx_strand_id
1 'polypeptide(L)'
;MKVTFFEDRNFQGRSYECMGDCGDFSSYMSRCHSCRVDSGCWMMYDQPNYMGSGYFFRRGEYADYMSMFGMNNCIRSCRMIPMHRGSYRMRIYERDNFMGQMYEMM
;
A
#
# COMPACT_ATOMS: atom_id res chain seq x y z
N MET A 1 1.05 -12.92 5.89
CA MET A 1 0.89 -11.47 6.17
C MET A 1 -0.58 -11.18 6.10
N LYS A 2 -1.09 -10.22 6.88
CA LYS A 2 -2.54 -9.95 6.98
C LYS A 2 -2.79 -8.46 7.17
N VAL A 3 -3.79 -7.96 6.47
CA VAL A 3 -4.37 -6.62 6.65
C VAL A 3 -5.89 -6.73 6.68
N THR A 4 -6.52 -5.93 7.53
CA THR A 4 -7.97 -5.80 7.63
C THR A 4 -8.38 -4.38 7.26
N PHE A 5 -9.25 -4.24 6.28
CA PHE A 5 -9.80 -2.96 5.82
C PHE A 5 -11.19 -2.74 6.41
N PHE A 6 -11.54 -1.49 6.66
CA PHE A 6 -12.81 -1.08 7.23
C PHE A 6 -13.42 0.05 6.41
N GLU A 7 -14.73 -0.04 6.15
CA GLU A 7 -15.44 0.96 5.36
C GLU A 7 -15.42 2.34 6.02
N ASP A 8 -15.47 2.41 7.35
CA ASP A 8 -15.51 3.67 8.10
C ASP A 8 -14.21 3.94 8.86
N ARG A 9 -14.08 5.15 9.41
CA ARG A 9 -12.95 5.54 10.27
C ARG A 9 -12.98 4.78 11.59
N ASN A 10 -11.85 4.75 12.29
CA ASN A 10 -11.74 4.13 13.62
C ASN A 10 -12.17 2.66 13.67
N PHE A 11 -11.91 1.92 12.58
CA PHE A 11 -12.14 0.48 12.47
C PHE A 11 -13.62 0.07 12.62
N GLN A 12 -14.52 0.90 12.11
CA GLN A 12 -15.96 0.69 12.16
C GLN A 12 -16.54 0.27 10.80
N GLY A 13 -17.80 -0.14 10.81
CA GLY A 13 -18.53 -0.55 9.62
C GLY A 13 -18.17 -1.95 9.15
N ARG A 14 -18.46 -2.25 7.88
CA ARG A 14 -18.11 -3.54 7.29
C ARG A 14 -16.59 -3.65 7.15
N SER A 15 -16.08 -4.85 7.37
CA SER A 15 -14.66 -5.16 7.24
C SER A 15 -14.39 -6.22 6.16
N TYR A 16 -13.17 -6.18 5.63
CA TYR A 16 -12.64 -7.17 4.71
C TYR A 16 -11.21 -7.52 5.10
N GLU A 17 -10.96 -8.79 5.32
CA GLU A 17 -9.62 -9.31 5.60
C GLU A 17 -8.93 -9.74 4.31
N CYS A 18 -7.70 -9.29 4.12
CA CYS A 18 -6.88 -9.64 2.97
C CYS A 18 -5.55 -10.27 3.43
N MET A 19 -5.22 -11.42 2.84
CA MET A 19 -4.01 -12.18 3.13
C MET A 19 -3.08 -12.33 1.91
N GLY A 20 -3.38 -11.62 0.81
CA GLY A 20 -2.67 -11.69 -0.46
C GLY A 20 -2.81 -10.39 -1.25
N ASP A 21 -2.36 -10.37 -2.49
CA ASP A 21 -2.62 -9.24 -3.39
C ASP A 21 -4.12 -9.17 -3.73
N CYS A 22 -4.65 -7.96 -3.85
CA CYS A 22 -6.03 -7.74 -4.25
C CYS A 22 -6.10 -6.56 -5.21
N GLY A 23 -6.43 -6.86 -6.48
CA GLY A 23 -6.43 -5.89 -7.57
C GLY A 23 -7.66 -5.00 -7.63
N ASP A 24 -8.78 -5.38 -7.01
CA ASP A 24 -9.97 -4.53 -6.98
C ASP A 24 -10.82 -4.81 -5.74
N PHE A 25 -11.08 -3.76 -4.97
CA PHE A 25 -11.87 -3.82 -3.75
C PHE A 25 -13.37 -3.74 -4.01
N SER A 26 -13.81 -3.38 -5.22
CA SER A 26 -15.22 -3.13 -5.57
C SER A 26 -16.18 -4.25 -5.18
N SER A 27 -15.73 -5.50 -5.25
CA SER A 27 -16.52 -6.70 -4.91
C SER A 27 -16.60 -6.98 -3.40
N TYR A 28 -15.70 -6.39 -2.61
CA TYR A 28 -15.56 -6.64 -1.18
C TYR A 28 -16.10 -5.48 -0.32
N MET A 29 -15.89 -4.25 -0.78
CA MET A 29 -16.31 -3.03 -0.08
C MET A 29 -16.55 -1.87 -1.05
N SER A 30 -17.46 -0.98 -0.68
CA SER A 30 -17.78 0.21 -1.49
C SER A 30 -16.75 1.32 -1.31
N ARG A 31 -16.19 1.42 -0.10
CA ARG A 31 -15.21 2.42 0.34
C ARG A 31 -14.27 1.83 1.38
N CYS A 32 -13.19 2.53 1.67
CA CYS A 32 -12.28 2.19 2.75
C CYS A 32 -11.83 3.50 3.39
N HIS A 33 -11.89 3.60 4.72
CA HIS A 33 -11.48 4.80 5.47
C HIS A 33 -10.50 4.49 6.61
N SER A 34 -10.41 3.23 7.04
CA SER A 34 -9.39 2.82 8.00
C SER A 34 -8.92 1.39 7.72
N CYS A 35 -7.72 1.04 8.20
CA CYS A 35 -7.21 -0.32 8.09
C CYS A 35 -6.27 -0.68 9.24
N ARG A 36 -6.13 -1.98 9.51
CA ARG A 36 -5.19 -2.55 10.47
C ARG A 36 -4.28 -3.51 9.74
N VAL A 37 -2.97 -3.27 9.81
CA VAL A 37 -1.98 -4.21 9.30
C VAL A 37 -1.52 -5.06 10.47
N ASP A 38 -2.03 -6.29 10.53
CA ASP A 38 -1.67 -7.25 11.57
C ASP A 38 -0.24 -7.78 11.39
N SER A 39 0.17 -8.02 10.14
CA SER A 39 1.52 -8.51 9.82
C SER A 39 1.94 -8.20 8.39
N GLY A 40 3.26 -8.06 8.20
CA GLY A 40 3.87 -7.79 6.90
C GLY A 40 4.01 -6.31 6.55
N CYS A 41 4.36 -6.07 5.30
CA CYS A 41 4.37 -4.74 4.69
C CYS A 41 3.46 -4.79 3.46
N TRP A 42 2.77 -3.70 3.20
CA TRP A 42 1.75 -3.62 2.18
C TRP A 42 1.88 -2.33 1.39
N MET A 43 1.68 -2.44 0.08
CA MET A 43 1.55 -1.30 -0.82
C MET A 43 0.07 -1.11 -1.14
N MET A 44 -0.50 0.03 -0.74
CA MET A 44 -1.90 0.38 -0.97
C MET A 44 -2.01 1.36 -2.14
N TYR A 45 -3.08 1.26 -2.91
CA TYR A 45 -3.30 2.09 -4.09
C TYR A 45 -4.70 2.68 -4.10
N ASP A 46 -4.83 3.92 -4.57
CA ASP A 46 -6.11 4.64 -4.67
C ASP A 46 -6.92 4.29 -5.93
N GLN A 47 -6.34 3.53 -6.86
CA GLN A 47 -7.05 2.98 -8.03
C GLN A 47 -6.99 1.45 -8.07
N PRO A 48 -7.93 0.80 -8.78
CA PRO A 48 -7.82 -0.63 -9.06
C PRO A 48 -6.56 -0.98 -9.86
N ASN A 49 -6.22 -2.26 -9.87
CA ASN A 49 -5.10 -2.85 -10.60
C ASN A 49 -3.73 -2.24 -10.27
N TYR A 50 -3.53 -1.83 -9.01
CA TYR A 50 -2.25 -1.32 -8.50
C TYR A 50 -1.79 -0.02 -9.17
N MET A 51 -2.76 0.80 -9.57
CA MET A 51 -2.55 2.06 -10.27
C MET A 51 -2.74 3.27 -9.35
N GLY A 52 -2.36 4.44 -9.84
CA GLY A 52 -2.53 5.70 -9.13
C GLY A 52 -1.51 5.91 -8.02
N SER A 53 -1.92 6.60 -6.96
CA SER A 53 -1.06 6.96 -5.85
C SER A 53 -0.82 5.75 -4.96
N GLY A 54 0.46 5.42 -4.76
CA GLY A 54 0.88 4.32 -3.92
C GLY A 54 1.26 4.77 -2.51
N TYR A 55 0.80 4.05 -1.49
CA TYR A 55 1.10 4.30 -0.09
C TYR A 55 1.63 3.06 0.61
N PHE A 56 2.74 3.20 1.32
CA PHE A 56 3.41 2.10 2.00
C PHE A 56 2.97 1.98 3.46
N PHE A 57 2.44 0.82 3.84
CA PHE A 57 1.88 0.52 5.15
C PHE A 57 2.68 -0.62 5.80
N ARG A 58 3.07 -0.42 7.06
CA ARG A 58 3.69 -1.45 7.91
C ARG A 58 2.70 -1.93 8.96
N ARG A 59 3.08 -2.96 9.72
CA ARG A 59 2.33 -3.39 10.90
C ARG A 59 1.96 -2.18 11.77
N GLY A 60 0.67 -2.02 12.04
CA GLY A 60 0.14 -0.86 12.73
C GLY A 60 -1.35 -0.64 12.48
N GLU A 61 -1.90 0.35 13.17
CA GLU A 61 -3.29 0.76 13.09
C GLU A 61 -3.42 2.11 12.39
N TYR A 62 -4.25 2.17 11.36
CA TYR A 62 -4.45 3.37 10.54
C TYR A 62 -5.93 3.78 10.60
N ALA A 63 -6.30 4.44 11.71
CA ALA A 63 -7.68 4.78 12.03
C ALA A 63 -8.32 5.84 11.10
N ASP A 64 -7.48 6.68 10.47
CA ASP A 64 -7.86 7.66 9.47
C ASP A 64 -6.66 7.97 8.58
N TYR A 65 -6.36 7.06 7.64
CA TYR A 65 -5.20 7.25 6.76
C TYR A 65 -5.37 8.43 5.79
N MET A 66 -6.61 8.89 5.55
CA MET A 66 -6.87 10.01 4.65
C MET A 66 -6.31 11.31 5.21
N SER A 67 -6.53 11.59 6.51
CA SER A 67 -5.93 12.75 7.17
C SER A 67 -4.42 12.59 7.36
N MET A 68 -3.94 11.38 7.65
CA MET A 68 -2.51 11.12 7.88
C MET A 68 -1.65 11.30 6.63
N PHE A 69 -2.14 10.89 5.46
CA PHE A 69 -1.37 10.89 4.21
C PHE A 69 -1.88 11.89 3.18
N GLY A 70 -2.85 12.74 3.54
CA GLY A 70 -3.48 13.69 2.61
C GLY A 70 -4.17 12.99 1.43
N MET A 71 -4.69 11.77 1.64
CA MET A 71 -5.36 11.01 0.58
C MET A 71 -6.75 11.57 0.35
N ASN A 72 -7.04 11.93 -0.90
CA ASN A 72 -8.37 12.37 -1.30
C ASN A 72 -9.29 11.21 -1.69
N ASN A 73 -8.73 10.03 -1.94
CA ASN A 73 -9.43 8.85 -2.45
C ASN A 73 -9.31 7.65 -1.51
N CYS A 74 -10.30 6.76 -1.56
CA CYS A 74 -10.27 5.48 -0.83
C CYS A 74 -9.24 4.53 -1.44
N ILE A 75 -8.71 3.62 -0.63
CA ILE A 75 -7.92 2.49 -1.13
C ILE A 75 -8.81 1.60 -2.01
N ARG A 76 -8.31 1.22 -3.19
CA ARG A 76 -9.02 0.41 -4.20
C ARG A 76 -8.27 -0.86 -4.58
N SER A 77 -6.98 -0.96 -4.32
CA SER A 77 -6.20 -2.20 -4.48
C SER A 77 -5.00 -2.24 -3.53
N CYS A 78 -4.45 -3.43 -3.29
CA CYS A 78 -3.27 -3.62 -2.44
C CYS A 78 -2.35 -4.75 -2.90
N ARG A 79 -1.04 -4.60 -2.65
CA ARG A 79 -0.04 -5.66 -2.80
C ARG A 79 0.67 -5.96 -1.50
N MET A 80 0.91 -7.23 -1.25
CA MET A 80 1.81 -7.68 -0.22
C MET A 80 3.25 -7.45 -0.67
N ILE A 81 4.08 -6.88 0.21
CA ILE A 81 5.51 -6.73 -0.03
C ILE A 81 6.21 -7.90 0.67
N PRO A 82 6.74 -8.89 -0.08
CA PRO A 82 7.45 -10.01 0.50
C PRO A 82 8.72 -9.54 1.21
N MET A 83 9.08 -10.23 2.29
CA MET A 83 10.27 -9.89 3.04
C MET A 83 11.52 -10.35 2.28
N HIS A 84 12.30 -9.40 1.76
CA HIS A 84 13.56 -9.70 1.11
C HIS A 84 14.63 -10.05 2.16
N ARG A 85 15.39 -11.13 1.91
CA ARG A 85 16.54 -11.55 2.72
C ARG A 85 17.77 -11.54 1.83
N GLY A 86 18.39 -10.38 1.67
CA GLY A 86 19.56 -10.16 0.82
C GLY A 86 20.10 -8.74 1.00
N SER A 87 21.17 -8.42 0.29
CA SER A 87 21.73 -7.07 0.26
C SER A 87 20.83 -6.14 -0.54
N TYR A 88 20.53 -4.96 0.01
CA TYR A 88 19.86 -3.90 -0.73
C TYR A 88 20.90 -3.16 -1.59
N ARG A 89 20.56 -2.86 -2.84
CA ARG A 89 21.40 -2.07 -3.75
C ARG A 89 20.51 -1.30 -4.69
N MET A 90 20.70 0.02 -4.77
CA MET A 90 19.97 0.89 -5.68
C MET A 90 20.95 1.62 -6.59
N ARG A 91 20.66 1.65 -7.88
CA ARG A 91 21.40 2.46 -8.85
C ARG A 91 20.46 3.50 -9.44
N ILE A 92 20.88 4.75 -9.41
CA ILE A 92 20.16 5.89 -9.95
C ILE A 92 20.98 6.48 -11.07
N TYR A 93 20.35 6.66 -12.23
CA TYR A 93 20.94 7.26 -13.41
C TYR A 93 20.26 8.59 -13.66
N GLU A 94 21.06 9.61 -13.99
CA GLU A 94 20.56 10.96 -14.24
C GLU A 94 19.62 11.03 -15.45
N ARG A 95 19.84 10.16 -16.46
CA ARG A 95 19.06 10.15 -17.70
C ARG A 95 18.45 8.79 -17.95
N ASP A 96 17.45 8.80 -18.83
CA ASP A 96 16.80 7.59 -19.32
C ASP A 96 17.79 6.62 -19.96
N ASN A 97 17.37 5.36 -20.09
CA ASN A 97 18.17 4.28 -20.68
C ASN A 97 19.54 4.09 -20.02
N PHE A 98 19.61 4.32 -18.70
CA PHE A 98 20.82 4.13 -17.89
C PHE A 98 22.01 5.03 -18.32
N MET A 99 21.72 6.20 -18.88
CA MET A 99 22.74 7.15 -19.33
C MET A 99 23.04 8.23 -18.29
N GLY A 100 24.14 8.96 -18.51
CA GLY A 100 24.57 10.06 -17.64
C GLY A 100 25.30 9.57 -16.39
N GLN A 101 25.35 10.43 -15.36
CA GLN A 101 26.01 10.09 -14.11
C GLN A 101 25.25 8.99 -13.37
N MET A 102 25.98 7.98 -12.90
CA MET A 102 25.45 6.89 -12.09
C MET A 102 25.82 7.09 -10.62
N TYR A 103 24.82 6.89 -9.75
CA TYR A 103 24.97 6.87 -8.30
C TYR A 103 24.51 5.53 -7.76
N GLU A 104 25.31 4.96 -6.86
CA GLU A 104 25.00 3.70 -6.21
C GLU A 104 24.82 3.92 -4.71
N MET A 105 23.70 3.40 -4.18
CA MET A 105 23.40 3.35 -2.76
C MET A 105 23.41 1.88 -2.33
N MET A 106 24.15 1.60 -1.26
CA MET A 106 24.23 0.29 -0.59
C MET A 106 23.58 0.37 0.79
#